data_AF-A0AAP1RBG7-F1
#
_entry.id   AF-A0AAP1RBG7-F1
#
_cell.length_a   1.000
_cell.length_b   1.000
_cell.length_c   1.000
_cell.angle_alpha   90.00
_cell.angle_beta   90.00
_cell.angle_gamma   90.00
#
_symmetry.space_group_name_H-M   'P 1'
#
loop_
_entity.id
_entity.type
_entity.pdbx_description
1 polymer ?
#
loop_
_entity_poly.entity_id
_entity_poly.type
_entity_poly.pdbx_seq_one_letter_code
_entity_poly.pdbx_strand_id
1 'polypeptide(L)'
;MMLGIVIGALPGLTATMGVAILLPFTYGMEPVSGLLMICGVFFGGVYGGSITAILLKIPGTPAAAATAIDGYELTKQGKAGLALSAATFSSFSGGTLSIIVLMFLSPVLASWALKFSASESFALATFGLSIIASISGESLIKGLIAGVGGLLIATIGLDPMGGFPRFTGGFVELMNVPFIPVMIGLFAASEAFRSMEQNQQIRRGAKVAIGSLLLPWQTLRRIALTILRSSGLGVFIGMIPGAGADIAAFVAYNETRRFSKTPENFGKGEIKAVASCEAGANGCTGGALLPMLTLGIPGDAVTAIMLGALTLQGMQPGPLMFTDHGDMV
;
A
#
# COMPACT_ATOMS: atom_id res chain seq x y z
N MET A 1 12.33 -6.88 -5.10
CA MET A 1 11.15 -7.52 -5.75
C MET A 1 10.98 -8.98 -5.38
N MET A 2 11.92 -9.89 -5.69
CA MET A 2 11.77 -11.32 -5.35
C MET A 2 11.45 -11.57 -3.88
N LEU A 3 12.18 -10.89 -2.98
CA LEU A 3 11.93 -10.97 -1.55
C LEU A 3 10.52 -10.51 -1.16
N GLY A 4 10.02 -9.43 -1.77
CA GLY A 4 8.64 -8.97 -1.59
C GLY A 4 7.62 -10.01 -2.02
N ILE A 5 7.83 -10.64 -3.18
CA ILE A 5 6.94 -11.71 -3.68
C ILE A 5 6.91 -12.88 -2.69
N VAL A 6 8.08 -13.31 -2.20
CA VAL A 6 8.18 -14.39 -1.22
C VAL A 6 7.46 -14.03 0.08
N ILE A 7 7.71 -12.83 0.62
CA ILE A 7 7.06 -12.37 1.85
C ILE A 7 5.54 -12.29 1.67
N GLY A 8 5.08 -11.63 0.61
CA GLY A 8 3.65 -11.50 0.35
C GLY A 8 2.96 -12.85 0.08
N ALA A 9 3.66 -13.81 -0.52
CA ALA A 9 3.12 -15.14 -0.74
C ALA A 9 2.91 -15.93 0.56
N LEU A 10 3.62 -15.60 1.64
CA LEU A 10 3.43 -16.27 2.92
C LEU A 10 2.17 -15.73 3.62
N PRO A 11 1.15 -16.57 3.90
CA PRO A 11 -0.04 -16.13 4.61
C PRO A 11 0.30 -15.46 5.94
N GLY A 12 -0.32 -14.31 6.20
CA GLY A 12 -0.08 -13.53 7.42
C GLY A 12 1.16 -12.64 7.39
N LEU A 13 2.02 -12.72 6.36
CA LEU A 13 3.13 -11.80 6.14
C LEU A 13 2.74 -10.75 5.09
N THR A 14 2.26 -9.60 5.56
CA THR A 14 1.83 -8.52 4.67
C THR A 14 3.01 -7.73 4.08
N ALA A 15 2.75 -6.97 3.02
CA ALA A 15 3.74 -6.05 2.45
C ALA A 15 4.29 -5.07 3.50
N THR A 16 3.41 -4.60 4.41
CA THR A 16 3.76 -3.75 5.55
C THR A 16 4.78 -4.42 6.47
N MET A 17 4.60 -5.70 6.81
CA MET A 17 5.57 -6.46 7.60
C MET A 17 6.89 -6.63 6.87
N GLY A 18 6.84 -6.96 5.58
CA GLY A 18 8.04 -7.13 4.78
C GLY A 18 8.91 -5.88 4.76
N VAL A 19 8.28 -4.72 4.57
CA VAL A 19 8.96 -3.43 4.61
C VAL A 19 9.49 -3.12 6.01
N ALA A 20 8.70 -3.37 7.07
CA ALA A 20 9.12 -3.14 8.46
C ALA A 20 10.36 -3.98 8.84
N ILE A 21 10.38 -5.27 8.48
CA ILE A 21 11.49 -6.19 8.77
C ILE A 21 12.76 -5.79 8.00
N LEU A 22 12.61 -5.25 6.79
CA LEU A 22 13.73 -4.88 5.94
C LEU A 22 14.26 -3.48 6.19
N LEU A 23 13.51 -2.64 6.89
CA LEU A 23 13.90 -1.28 7.21
C LEU A 23 15.29 -1.20 7.86
N PRO A 24 15.62 -1.99 8.90
CA PRO A 24 16.93 -1.91 9.55
C PRO A 24 18.09 -2.24 8.61
N PHE A 25 17.85 -3.10 7.61
CA PHE A 25 18.87 -3.47 6.62
C PHE A 25 19.17 -2.32 5.64
N THR A 26 18.24 -1.38 5.45
CA THR A 26 18.46 -0.21 4.59
C THR A 26 19.33 0.87 5.22
N TYR A 27 19.60 0.82 6.53
CA TYR A 27 20.35 1.88 7.21
C TYR A 27 21.84 1.89 6.86
N GLY A 28 22.39 0.73 6.49
CA GLY A 28 23.77 0.63 6.00
C GLY A 28 23.90 0.82 4.48
N MET A 29 22.81 1.06 3.78
CA MET A 29 22.77 1.17 2.32
C MET A 29 22.78 2.64 1.88
N GLU A 30 23.24 2.89 0.66
CA GLU A 30 23.01 4.18 0.01
C GLU A 30 21.50 4.47 -0.10
N PRO A 31 21.05 5.72 0.17
CA PRO A 31 19.64 6.13 0.14
C PRO A 31 18.81 5.57 -1.03
N VAL A 32 19.32 5.74 -2.25
CA VAL A 32 18.67 5.27 -3.49
C VAL A 32 18.50 3.75 -3.48
N SER A 33 19.54 3.03 -3.09
CA SER A 33 19.52 1.56 -3.03
C SER A 33 18.56 1.04 -1.96
N GLY A 34 18.52 1.69 -0.79
CA GLY A 34 17.57 1.37 0.28
C GLY A 34 16.11 1.60 -0.13
N LEU A 35 15.84 2.73 -0.78
CA LEU A 35 14.53 3.05 -1.34
C LEU A 35 14.07 2.05 -2.40
N LEU A 36 14.93 1.74 -3.36
CA LEU A 36 14.64 0.75 -4.40
C LEU A 36 14.35 -0.63 -3.79
N MET A 37 15.05 -1.00 -2.70
CA MET A 37 14.78 -2.23 -1.96
C MET A 37 13.38 -2.21 -1.35
N ILE A 38 13.03 -1.14 -0.61
CA ILE A 38 11.72 -1.01 0.05
C ILE A 38 10.59 -0.96 -0.99
N CYS A 39 10.72 -0.16 -2.04
CA CYS A 39 9.79 -0.13 -3.17
C CYS A 39 9.63 -1.53 -3.75
N GLY A 40 10.73 -2.22 -4.05
CA GLY A 40 10.70 -3.57 -4.59
C GLY A 40 9.99 -4.57 -3.69
N VAL A 41 10.05 -4.40 -2.37
CA VAL A 41 9.32 -5.23 -1.40
C VAL A 41 7.84 -4.84 -1.36
N PHE A 42 7.53 -3.55 -1.45
CA PHE A 42 6.18 -3.04 -1.47
C PHE A 42 5.40 -3.54 -2.70
N PHE A 43 5.87 -3.25 -3.91
CA PHE A 43 5.25 -3.72 -5.16
C PHE A 43 5.21 -5.26 -5.21
N GLY A 44 6.32 -5.91 -4.84
CA GLY A 44 6.44 -7.36 -4.83
C GLY A 44 5.50 -8.03 -3.82
N GLY A 45 5.32 -7.44 -2.64
CA GLY A 45 4.50 -7.97 -1.56
C GLY A 45 3.00 -7.84 -1.83
N VAL A 46 2.59 -6.71 -2.42
CA VAL A 46 1.19 -6.53 -2.86
C VAL A 46 0.80 -7.62 -3.86
N TYR A 47 1.64 -7.87 -4.87
CA TYR A 47 1.42 -8.97 -5.84
C TYR A 47 1.62 -10.37 -5.22
N GLY A 48 2.60 -10.55 -4.35
CA GLY A 48 2.93 -11.84 -3.73
C GLY A 48 1.73 -12.46 -3.01
N GLY A 49 0.94 -11.64 -2.31
CA GLY A 49 -0.29 -12.06 -1.62
C GLY A 49 -1.33 -12.71 -2.53
N SER A 50 -1.31 -12.37 -3.82
CA SER A 50 -2.26 -12.86 -4.81
C SER A 50 -1.97 -14.30 -5.23
N ILE A 51 -0.73 -14.77 -5.09
CA ILE A 51 -0.34 -16.14 -5.43
C ILE A 51 -1.09 -17.13 -4.53
N THR A 52 -1.04 -16.92 -3.22
CA THR A 52 -1.74 -17.77 -2.25
C THR A 52 -3.25 -17.52 -2.20
N ALA A 53 -3.70 -16.30 -2.51
CA ALA A 53 -5.12 -16.02 -2.72
C ALA A 53 -5.71 -16.85 -3.88
N ILE A 54 -5.04 -16.86 -5.04
CA ILE A 54 -5.50 -17.56 -6.24
C ILE A 54 -5.43 -19.08 -6.05
N LEU A 55 -4.32 -19.60 -5.51
CA LEU A 55 -4.11 -21.04 -5.43
C LEU A 55 -4.84 -21.70 -4.27
N LEU A 56 -4.89 -21.03 -3.11
CA LEU A 56 -5.28 -21.66 -1.84
C LEU A 56 -6.50 -21.01 -1.19
N LYS A 57 -7.01 -19.89 -1.72
CA LYS A 57 -8.02 -19.04 -1.05
C LYS A 57 -7.57 -18.52 0.31
N ILE A 58 -6.26 -18.39 0.50
CA ILE A 58 -5.65 -17.89 1.73
C ILE A 58 -4.86 -16.64 1.32
N PRO A 59 -5.49 -15.44 1.32
CA PRO A 59 -4.82 -14.24 0.86
C PRO A 59 -3.68 -13.85 1.80
N GLY A 60 -2.50 -13.56 1.25
CA GLY A 60 -1.35 -13.08 2.02
C GLY A 60 -1.43 -11.59 2.40
N THR A 61 -2.25 -10.82 1.68
CA THR A 61 -2.52 -9.39 1.96
C THR A 61 -4.03 -9.13 1.95
N PRO A 62 -4.51 -8.09 2.66
CA PRO A 62 -5.92 -7.71 2.62
C PRO A 62 -6.42 -7.40 1.20
N ALA A 63 -5.59 -6.75 0.37
CA ALA A 63 -5.91 -6.48 -1.04
C ALA A 63 -6.14 -7.76 -1.85
N ALA A 64 -5.33 -8.81 -1.61
CA ALA A 64 -5.46 -10.08 -2.28
C ALA A 64 -6.75 -10.84 -1.92
N ALA A 65 -7.47 -10.44 -0.86
CA ALA A 65 -8.78 -11.01 -0.54
C ALA A 65 -9.81 -10.74 -1.65
N ALA A 66 -9.78 -9.56 -2.28
CA ALA A 66 -10.61 -9.25 -3.44
C ALA A 66 -10.25 -10.16 -4.64
N THR A 67 -8.96 -10.40 -4.87
CA THR A 67 -8.46 -11.31 -5.91
C THR A 67 -8.87 -12.76 -5.65
N ALA A 68 -8.91 -13.20 -4.38
CA ALA A 68 -9.28 -14.56 -3.99
C ALA A 68 -10.71 -14.94 -4.40
N ILE A 69 -11.62 -13.96 -4.53
CA ILE A 69 -13.04 -14.17 -4.85
C ILE A 69 -13.20 -14.90 -6.19
N ASP A 70 -12.56 -14.41 -7.25
CA ASP A 70 -12.60 -15.02 -8.58
C ASP A 70 -11.37 -15.86 -8.90
N GLY A 71 -10.20 -15.48 -8.36
CA GLY A 71 -8.94 -16.19 -8.59
C GLY A 71 -9.00 -17.64 -8.14
N TYR A 72 -9.58 -17.90 -6.97
CA TYR A 72 -9.72 -19.27 -6.47
C TYR A 72 -10.77 -20.09 -7.22
N GLU A 73 -11.85 -19.47 -7.69
CA GLU A 73 -12.84 -20.15 -8.53
C GLU A 73 -12.25 -20.54 -9.90
N LEU A 74 -11.38 -19.71 -10.48
CA LEU A 74 -10.59 -20.09 -11.66
C LEU A 74 -9.65 -21.28 -11.37
N THR A 75 -9.02 -21.29 -10.21
CA THR A 75 -8.19 -22.42 -9.77
C THR A 75 -9.00 -23.72 -9.66
N LYS A 76 -10.21 -23.68 -9.08
CA LYS A 76 -11.12 -24.84 -9.02
C LYS A 76 -11.53 -25.36 -10.39
N GLN A 77 -11.60 -24.49 -11.38
CA GLN A 77 -11.88 -24.84 -12.78
C GLN A 77 -10.66 -25.39 -13.53
N GLY A 78 -9.52 -25.60 -12.87
CA GLY A 78 -8.28 -26.02 -13.52
C GLY A 78 -7.58 -24.91 -14.32
N LYS A 79 -7.97 -23.64 -14.13
CA LYS A 79 -7.43 -22.47 -14.82
C LYS A 79 -6.48 -21.65 -13.92
N ALA A 80 -5.81 -22.30 -12.97
CA ALA A 80 -4.91 -21.66 -12.01
C ALA A 80 -3.79 -20.85 -12.70
N GLY A 81 -3.13 -21.43 -13.72
CA GLY A 81 -2.07 -20.75 -14.47
C GLY A 81 -2.58 -19.54 -15.24
N LEU A 82 -3.80 -19.58 -15.79
CA LEU A 82 -4.43 -18.43 -16.43
C LEU A 82 -4.69 -17.31 -15.43
N ALA A 83 -5.19 -17.63 -14.24
CA ALA A 83 -5.45 -16.67 -13.18
C ALA A 83 -4.15 -16.03 -12.67
N LEU A 84 -3.11 -16.83 -12.43
CA LEU A 84 -1.79 -16.34 -12.04
C LEU A 84 -1.20 -15.42 -13.09
N SER A 85 -1.18 -15.82 -14.36
CA SER A 85 -0.59 -15.00 -15.42
C SER A 85 -1.36 -13.70 -15.66
N ALA A 86 -2.69 -13.73 -15.55
CA ALA A 86 -3.50 -12.51 -15.58
C ALA A 86 -3.19 -11.60 -14.39
N ALA A 87 -3.03 -12.17 -13.19
CA ALA A 87 -2.65 -11.41 -12.01
C ALA A 87 -1.27 -10.78 -12.13
N THR A 88 -0.25 -11.55 -12.53
CA THR A 88 1.11 -11.07 -12.75
C THR A 88 1.14 -9.92 -13.76
N PHE A 89 0.50 -10.10 -14.91
CA PHE A 89 0.51 -9.10 -15.97
C PHE A 89 -0.26 -7.84 -15.57
N SER A 90 -1.39 -8.00 -14.89
CA SER A 90 -2.21 -6.87 -14.42
C SER A 90 -1.51 -6.08 -13.31
N SER A 91 -0.89 -6.78 -12.35
CA SER A 91 -0.09 -6.17 -11.29
C SER A 91 1.15 -5.45 -11.83
N PHE A 92 1.88 -6.07 -12.76
CA PHE A 92 3.01 -5.42 -13.43
C PHE A 92 2.58 -4.17 -14.20
N SER A 93 1.51 -4.26 -15.00
CA SER A 93 1.01 -3.14 -15.78
C SER A 93 0.49 -2.01 -14.88
N GLY A 94 -0.22 -2.35 -13.80
CA GLY A 94 -0.73 -1.35 -12.85
C GLY A 94 0.37 -0.65 -12.07
N GLY A 95 1.38 -1.39 -11.60
CA GLY A 95 2.58 -0.82 -10.97
C GLY A 95 3.37 0.07 -11.93
N THR A 96 3.53 -0.36 -13.18
CA THR A 96 4.25 0.44 -14.19
C THR A 96 3.51 1.74 -14.50
N LEU A 97 2.19 1.66 -14.72
CA LEU A 97 1.35 2.83 -14.98
C LEU A 97 1.35 3.80 -13.79
N SER A 98 1.33 3.29 -12.55
CA SER A 98 1.37 4.14 -11.36
C SER A 98 2.71 4.85 -11.19
N ILE A 99 3.83 4.20 -11.53
CA ILE A 99 5.16 4.84 -11.56
C ILE A 99 5.22 5.92 -12.64
N ILE A 100 4.67 5.67 -13.83
CA ILE A 100 4.60 6.68 -14.90
C ILE A 100 3.82 7.90 -14.41
N VAL A 101 2.63 7.69 -13.80
CA VAL A 101 1.85 8.80 -13.26
C VAL A 101 2.61 9.52 -12.14
N LEU A 102 3.26 8.78 -11.24
CA LEU A 102 4.10 9.34 -10.19
C LEU A 102 5.17 10.27 -10.78
N MET A 103 5.94 9.80 -11.77
CA MET A 103 7.02 10.57 -12.40
C MET A 103 6.55 11.88 -13.04
N PHE A 104 5.38 11.89 -13.68
CA PHE A 104 4.86 13.11 -14.34
C PHE A 104 4.08 14.02 -13.40
N LEU A 105 3.39 13.46 -12.40
CA LEU A 105 2.48 14.21 -11.54
C LEU A 105 3.16 14.70 -10.26
N SER A 106 4.21 14.02 -9.78
CA SER A 106 4.96 14.44 -8.60
C SER A 106 5.59 15.83 -8.71
N PRO A 107 6.30 16.23 -9.79
CA PRO A 107 6.86 17.60 -9.88
C PRO A 107 5.75 18.66 -9.95
N VAL A 108 4.64 18.35 -10.61
CA VAL A 108 3.49 19.26 -10.70
C VAL A 108 2.92 19.51 -9.30
N LEU A 109 2.69 18.45 -8.52
CA LEU A 109 2.13 18.60 -7.17
C LEU A 109 3.12 19.23 -6.19
N ALA A 110 4.42 18.92 -6.27
CA ALA A 110 5.45 19.57 -5.47
C ALA A 110 5.46 21.10 -5.73
N SER A 111 5.36 21.53 -6.99
CA SER A 111 5.33 22.95 -7.34
C SER A 111 4.08 23.70 -6.82
N TRP A 112 2.96 22.99 -6.68
CA TRP A 112 1.74 23.53 -6.07
C TRP A 112 1.87 23.60 -4.56
N ALA A 113 2.44 22.57 -3.94
CA ALA A 113 2.64 22.50 -2.51
C ALA A 113 3.62 23.57 -2.00
N LEU A 114 4.63 23.96 -2.79
CA LEU A 114 5.50 25.10 -2.48
C LEU A 114 4.77 26.45 -2.40
N LYS A 115 3.57 26.56 -3.00
CA LYS A 115 2.74 27.78 -2.97
C LYS A 115 1.73 27.77 -1.83
N PHE A 116 1.65 26.69 -1.05
CA PHE A 116 0.71 26.61 0.06
C PHE A 116 1.11 27.60 1.15
N SER A 117 0.15 28.40 1.57
CA SER A 117 0.27 29.26 2.73
C SER A 117 -0.28 28.56 3.97
N ALA A 118 -0.42 29.30 5.07
CA ALA A 118 -0.94 28.78 6.33
C ALA A 118 -2.37 28.21 6.18
N SER A 119 -3.23 28.82 5.34
CA SER A 119 -4.61 28.37 5.11
C SER A 119 -4.66 27.00 4.42
N GLU A 120 -3.88 26.81 3.36
CA GLU A 120 -3.88 25.56 2.60
C GLU A 120 -3.26 24.43 3.42
N SER A 121 -2.19 24.72 4.18
CA SER A 121 -1.57 23.75 5.08
C SER A 121 -2.52 23.31 6.19
N PHE A 122 -3.30 24.24 6.75
CA PHE A 122 -4.33 23.92 7.74
C PHE A 122 -5.47 23.08 7.15
N ALA A 123 -5.93 23.43 5.94
CA ALA A 123 -6.95 22.65 5.23
C ALA A 123 -6.45 21.23 4.92
N LEU A 124 -5.20 21.10 4.48
CA LEU A 124 -4.57 19.81 4.19
C LEU A 124 -4.41 18.96 5.46
N ALA A 125 -3.99 19.55 6.58
CA ALA A 125 -3.91 18.86 7.85
C ALA A 125 -5.30 18.40 8.33
N THR A 126 -6.32 19.25 8.21
CA THR A 126 -7.71 18.92 8.56
C THR A 126 -8.27 17.82 7.65
N PHE A 127 -7.94 17.88 6.35
CA PHE A 127 -8.30 16.85 5.38
C PHE A 127 -7.65 15.51 5.73
N GLY A 128 -6.35 15.49 6.03
CA GLY A 128 -5.64 14.28 6.49
C GLY A 128 -6.28 13.68 7.74
N LEU A 129 -6.60 14.50 8.74
CA LEU A 129 -7.31 14.06 9.94
C LEU A 129 -8.72 13.53 9.65
N SER A 130 -9.45 14.16 8.71
CA SER A 130 -10.78 13.69 8.30
C SER A 130 -10.73 12.32 7.63
N ILE A 131 -9.66 12.02 6.91
CA ILE A 131 -9.50 10.73 6.26
C ILE A 131 -9.18 9.62 7.29
N ILE A 132 -8.40 9.91 8.32
CA ILE A 132 -8.21 8.97 9.45
C ILE A 132 -9.59 8.56 10.02
N ALA A 133 -10.51 9.52 10.19
CA ALA A 133 -11.87 9.22 10.59
C ALA A 133 -12.61 8.35 9.55
N SER A 134 -12.45 8.65 8.25
CA SER A 134 -13.09 7.89 7.16
C SER A 134 -12.60 6.44 7.03
N ILE A 135 -11.35 6.14 7.38
CA ILE A 135 -10.75 4.78 7.27
C ILE A 135 -11.13 3.89 8.45
N SER A 136 -11.76 4.45 9.49
CA SER A 136 -12.06 3.78 10.77
C SER A 136 -13.10 2.65 10.71
N GLY A 137 -13.43 2.14 9.52
CA GLY A 137 -14.28 0.98 9.30
C GLY A 137 -15.66 1.12 9.96
N GLU A 138 -16.08 0.07 10.67
CA GLU A 138 -17.42 -0.03 11.29
C GLU A 138 -17.63 0.93 12.48
N SER A 139 -16.57 1.55 13.02
CA SER A 139 -16.68 2.41 14.20
C SER A 139 -15.82 3.67 14.08
N LEU A 140 -16.42 4.71 13.49
CA LEU A 140 -15.88 6.07 13.41
C LEU A 140 -15.32 6.56 14.77
N ILE A 141 -16.03 6.25 15.85
CA ILE A 141 -15.64 6.66 17.22
C ILE A 141 -14.31 6.01 17.63
N LYS A 142 -14.12 4.71 17.37
CA LYS A 142 -12.88 4.01 17.77
C LYS A 142 -11.65 4.56 17.05
N GLY A 143 -11.76 4.86 15.77
CA GLY A 143 -10.62 5.41 15.05
C GLY A 143 -10.40 6.90 15.28
N LEU A 144 -11.44 7.69 15.60
CA LEU A 144 -11.24 9.04 16.15
C LEU A 144 -10.51 8.99 17.51
N ILE A 145 -10.87 8.07 18.40
CA ILE A 145 -10.15 7.87 19.68
C ILE A 145 -8.69 7.47 19.42
N ALA A 146 -8.44 6.55 18.49
CA ALA A 146 -7.09 6.15 18.12
C ALA A 146 -6.29 7.31 17.49
N GLY A 147 -6.91 8.12 16.64
CA GLY A 147 -6.31 9.30 16.03
C GLY A 147 -5.96 10.39 17.04
N VAL A 148 -6.88 10.72 17.94
CA VAL A 148 -6.61 11.66 19.05
C VAL A 148 -5.54 11.11 19.99
N GLY A 149 -5.57 9.81 20.30
CA GLY A 149 -4.53 9.15 21.08
C GLY A 149 -3.15 9.24 20.43
N GLY A 150 -3.07 8.99 19.12
CA GLY A 150 -1.83 9.15 18.34
C GLY A 150 -1.33 10.59 18.31
N LEU A 151 -2.23 11.57 18.14
CA LEU A 151 -1.91 13.00 18.24
C LEU A 151 -1.34 13.37 19.61
N LEU A 152 -1.95 12.90 20.69
CA LEU A 152 -1.45 13.16 22.04
C LEU A 152 -0.04 12.58 22.23
N ILE A 153 0.21 11.36 21.76
CA ILE A 153 1.54 10.74 21.79
C ILE A 153 2.54 11.55 20.95
N ALA A 154 2.14 12.03 19.77
CA ALA A 154 2.98 12.84 18.89
C ALA A 154 3.32 14.23 19.48
N THR A 155 2.55 14.73 20.46
CA THR A 155 2.86 15.99 21.15
C THR A 155 3.89 15.85 22.29
N ILE A 156 4.29 14.62 22.63
CA ILE A 156 5.32 14.36 23.65
C ILE A 156 6.70 14.66 23.04
N GLY A 157 7.46 15.55 23.67
CA GLY A 157 8.81 15.90 23.23
C GLY A 157 9.04 17.41 23.16
N LEU A 158 10.09 17.82 22.45
CA LEU A 158 10.39 19.24 22.25
C LEU A 158 9.43 19.88 21.26
N ASP A 159 9.00 21.09 21.57
CA ASP A 159 8.28 21.93 20.62
C ASP A 159 9.16 22.26 19.40
N PRO A 160 8.76 21.92 18.17
CA PRO A 160 9.53 22.25 16.97
C PRO A 160 9.73 23.75 16.76
N MET A 161 8.83 24.59 17.29
CA MET A 161 8.88 26.05 17.14
C MET A 161 9.59 26.72 18.32
N GLY A 162 9.16 26.44 19.55
CA GLY A 162 9.66 27.11 20.75
C GLY A 162 10.79 26.37 21.48
N GLY A 163 11.08 25.11 21.15
CA GLY A 163 12.10 24.29 21.82
C GLY A 163 11.76 23.93 23.28
N PHE A 164 10.54 24.18 23.75
CA PHE A 164 10.12 23.86 25.11
C PHE A 164 9.70 22.38 25.22
N PRO A 165 10.06 21.67 26.30
CA PRO A 165 9.63 20.29 26.52
C PRO A 165 8.12 20.23 26.82
N ARG A 166 7.41 19.38 26.09
CA ARG A 166 5.97 19.12 26.22
C ARG A 166 5.73 17.70 26.70
N PHE A 167 5.00 17.54 27.80
CA PHE A 167 4.58 16.24 28.35
C PHE A 167 5.72 15.24 28.64
N THR A 168 6.95 15.71 28.86
CA THR A 168 8.12 14.84 29.10
C THR A 168 8.21 14.31 30.53
N GLY A 169 7.44 14.87 31.47
CA GLY A 169 7.42 14.43 32.87
C GLY A 169 8.76 14.55 33.61
N GLY A 170 9.71 15.31 33.07
CA GLY A 170 11.07 15.47 33.61
C GLY A 170 12.10 14.46 33.09
N PHE A 171 11.69 13.48 32.26
CA PHE A 171 12.61 12.52 31.65
C PHE A 171 13.25 13.11 30.39
N VAL A 172 14.59 13.02 30.29
CA VAL A 172 15.37 13.58 29.17
C VAL A 172 15.16 12.73 27.91
N GLU A 173 14.97 11.44 28.06
CA GLU A 173 14.71 10.47 26.99
C GLU A 173 13.41 10.79 26.24
N LEU A 174 12.44 11.39 26.93
CA LEU A 174 11.16 11.81 26.35
C LEU A 174 11.25 13.17 25.64
N MET A 175 12.37 13.90 25.74
CA MET A 175 12.56 15.15 25.01
C MET A 175 12.79 14.91 23.52
N ASN A 176 13.42 13.79 23.16
CA ASN A 176 13.68 13.41 21.77
C ASN A 176 13.25 11.97 21.53
N VAL A 177 11.93 11.74 21.56
CA VAL A 177 11.35 10.44 21.27
C VAL A 177 11.68 10.10 19.82
N PRO A 178 12.44 9.02 19.57
CA PRO A 178 12.80 8.66 18.21
C PRO A 178 11.54 8.15 17.50
N PHE A 179 11.00 8.98 16.61
CA PHE A 179 9.76 8.72 15.87
C PHE A 179 9.73 7.31 15.24
N ILE A 180 10.90 6.82 14.82
CA ILE A 180 11.00 5.70 13.89
C ILE A 180 10.98 4.34 14.60
N PRO A 181 11.76 4.11 15.67
CA PRO A 181 11.53 2.99 16.59
C PRO A 181 10.09 2.91 17.10
N VAL A 182 9.45 4.05 17.41
CA VAL A 182 8.05 4.08 17.85
C VAL A 182 7.12 3.58 16.74
N MET A 183 7.26 4.08 15.51
CA MET A 183 6.44 3.63 14.38
C MET A 183 6.65 2.15 14.07
N ILE A 184 7.90 1.66 14.07
CA ILE A 184 8.19 0.23 13.87
C ILE A 184 7.53 -0.61 14.96
N GLY A 185 7.68 -0.22 16.23
CA GLY A 185 7.08 -0.92 17.36
C GLY A 185 5.55 -0.93 17.30
N LEU A 186 4.93 0.20 16.95
CA LEU A 186 3.48 0.35 16.89
C LEU A 186 2.88 -0.49 15.75
N PHE A 187 3.48 -0.48 14.56
CA PHE A 187 3.04 -1.33 13.45
C PHE A 187 3.31 -2.81 13.70
N ALA A 188 4.49 -3.17 14.23
CA ALA A 188 4.82 -4.55 14.57
C ALA A 188 3.88 -5.11 15.64
N ALA A 189 3.55 -4.32 16.67
CA ALA A 189 2.60 -4.71 17.71
C ALA A 189 1.18 -4.85 17.17
N SER A 190 0.70 -3.89 16.38
CA SER A 190 -0.62 -3.96 15.73
C SER A 190 -0.78 -5.22 14.90
N GLU A 191 0.26 -5.57 14.14
CA GLU A 191 0.24 -6.75 13.29
C GLU A 191 0.37 -8.06 14.09
N ALA A 192 1.18 -8.07 15.15
CA ALA A 192 1.27 -9.22 16.06
C ALA A 192 -0.10 -9.54 16.69
N PHE A 193 -0.84 -8.52 17.16
CA PHE A 193 -2.18 -8.70 17.70
C PHE A 193 -3.16 -9.21 16.62
N ARG A 194 -3.10 -8.67 15.41
CA ARG A 194 -3.94 -9.13 14.29
C ARG A 194 -3.65 -10.59 13.92
N SER A 195 -2.38 -10.98 13.92
CA SER A 195 -1.97 -12.36 13.66
C SER A 195 -2.43 -13.33 14.76
N MET A 196 -2.52 -12.88 16.02
CA MET A 196 -3.06 -13.69 17.12
C MET A 196 -4.58 -13.88 17.04
N GLU A 197 -5.31 -12.89 16.50
CA GLU A 197 -6.75 -12.96 16.28
C GLU A 197 -7.13 -13.90 15.12
N GLN A 198 -6.29 -13.95 14.08
CA GLN A 198 -6.52 -14.83 12.94
C GLN A 198 -6.18 -16.29 13.29
N ASN A 199 -7.23 -17.07 13.60
CA ASN A 199 -7.18 -18.52 13.66
C ASN A 199 -6.86 -19.10 12.26
N GLN A 200 -5.59 -19.10 11.87
CA GLN A 200 -5.16 -19.69 10.60
C GLN A 200 -5.33 -21.20 10.65
N GLN A 201 -6.50 -21.69 10.25
CA GLN A 201 -6.62 -23.07 9.79
C GLN A 201 -5.80 -23.21 8.51
N ILE A 202 -4.53 -23.54 8.66
CA ILE A 202 -3.66 -23.98 7.57
C ILE A 202 -4.31 -25.24 6.98
N ARG A 203 -5.09 -25.08 5.91
CA ARG A 203 -5.60 -26.23 5.15
C ARG A 203 -4.39 -26.91 4.52
N ARG A 204 -4.12 -28.16 4.95
CA ARG A 204 -3.04 -28.99 4.41
C ARG A 204 -3.10 -29.02 2.88
N GLY A 205 -1.94 -28.79 2.27
CA GLY A 205 -1.76 -28.46 0.85
C GLY A 205 -2.56 -29.34 -0.10
N ALA A 206 -3.51 -28.71 -0.79
CA ALA A 206 -4.03 -29.24 -2.04
C ALA A 206 -2.92 -29.12 -3.10
N LYS A 207 -2.56 -30.23 -3.75
CA LYS A 207 -1.73 -30.18 -4.95
C LYS A 207 -2.55 -29.51 -6.06
N VAL A 208 -2.34 -28.20 -6.26
CA VAL A 208 -2.99 -27.46 -7.34
C VAL A 208 -2.17 -27.66 -8.61
N ALA A 209 -2.80 -28.20 -9.66
CA ALA A 209 -2.20 -28.23 -10.99
C ALA A 209 -2.20 -26.81 -11.58
N ILE A 210 -1.02 -26.19 -11.67
CA ILE A 210 -0.86 -24.82 -12.18
C ILE A 210 -1.13 -24.78 -13.70
N GLY A 211 -0.85 -25.86 -14.43
CA GLY A 211 -1.08 -25.91 -15.88
C GLY A 211 -0.25 -24.89 -16.66
N SER A 212 -0.78 -24.40 -17.78
CA SER A 212 -0.12 -23.40 -18.64
C SER A 212 -0.07 -22.02 -17.98
N LEU A 213 1.13 -21.44 -17.89
CA LEU A 213 1.36 -20.04 -17.49
C LEU A 213 1.31 -19.07 -18.68
N LEU A 214 0.95 -19.53 -19.88
CA LEU A 214 0.80 -18.65 -21.04
C LEU A 214 -0.54 -17.91 -20.94
N LEU A 215 -0.48 -16.58 -20.95
CA LEU A 215 -1.67 -15.73 -21.08
C LEU A 215 -1.99 -15.58 -22.58
N PRO A 216 -3.12 -16.11 -23.08
CA PRO A 216 -3.46 -15.99 -24.49
C PRO A 216 -3.61 -14.51 -24.88
N TRP A 217 -3.09 -14.14 -26.05
CA TRP A 217 -3.17 -12.76 -26.56
C TRP A 217 -4.61 -12.21 -26.61
N GLN A 218 -5.57 -13.09 -26.90
CA GLN A 218 -6.99 -12.75 -26.88
C GLN A 218 -7.48 -12.39 -25.47
N THR A 219 -7.05 -13.12 -24.45
CA THR A 219 -7.36 -12.82 -23.04
C THR A 219 -6.73 -11.50 -22.64
N LEU A 220 -5.48 -11.26 -23.04
CA LEU A 220 -4.77 -10.02 -22.78
C LEU A 220 -5.51 -8.80 -23.36
N ARG A 221 -5.92 -8.85 -24.64
CA ARG A 221 -6.72 -7.78 -25.25
C ARG A 221 -8.05 -7.54 -24.54
N ARG A 222 -8.68 -8.59 -23.99
CA ARG A 222 -9.96 -8.48 -23.26
C ARG A 222 -9.81 -7.81 -21.90
N ILE A 223 -8.67 -7.96 -21.23
CA ILE A 223 -8.40 -7.36 -19.92
C ILE A 223 -7.64 -6.03 -19.99
N ALA A 224 -7.00 -5.70 -21.12
CA ALA A 224 -6.18 -4.49 -21.27
C ALA A 224 -6.90 -3.20 -20.87
N LEU A 225 -8.15 -3.02 -21.31
CA LEU A 225 -8.95 -1.85 -20.92
C LEU A 225 -9.32 -1.86 -19.44
N THR A 226 -9.57 -3.05 -18.87
CA THR A 226 -9.82 -3.21 -17.43
C THR A 226 -8.59 -2.84 -16.62
N ILE A 227 -7.40 -3.26 -17.05
CA ILE A 227 -6.13 -2.91 -16.40
C ILE A 227 -5.98 -1.40 -16.42
N LEU A 228 -6.05 -0.74 -17.59
CA LEU A 228 -5.87 0.71 -17.70
C LEU A 228 -6.82 1.49 -16.77
N ARG A 229 -8.12 1.13 -16.77
CA ARG A 229 -9.12 1.77 -15.92
C ARG A 229 -8.87 1.52 -14.43
N SER A 230 -8.56 0.28 -14.07
CA SER A 230 -8.33 -0.11 -12.68
C SER A 230 -7.04 0.49 -12.14
N SER A 231 -5.99 0.60 -12.95
CA SER A 231 -4.76 1.28 -12.58
C SER A 231 -4.97 2.77 -12.36
N GLY A 232 -5.76 3.43 -13.20
CA GLY A 232 -6.15 4.83 -12.98
C GLY A 232 -6.94 5.02 -11.68
N LEU A 233 -7.91 4.14 -11.39
CA LEU A 233 -8.62 4.11 -10.11
C LEU A 233 -7.66 3.86 -8.94
N GLY A 234 -6.73 2.93 -9.09
CA GLY A 234 -5.71 2.61 -8.11
C GLY A 234 -4.85 3.83 -7.77
N VAL A 235 -4.32 4.51 -8.78
CA VAL A 235 -3.54 5.74 -8.58
C VAL A 235 -4.36 6.81 -7.87
N PHE A 236 -5.61 7.01 -8.29
CA PHE A 236 -6.49 7.99 -7.65
C PHE A 236 -6.77 7.68 -6.18
N ILE A 237 -7.06 6.41 -5.87
CA ILE A 237 -7.27 5.96 -4.49
C ILE A 237 -5.98 6.06 -3.67
N GLY A 238 -4.83 5.72 -4.26
CA GLY A 238 -3.54 5.86 -3.58
C GLY A 238 -3.19 7.29 -3.23
N MET A 239 -3.61 8.28 -4.03
CA MET A 239 -3.44 9.69 -3.69
C MET A 239 -4.28 10.12 -2.48
N ILE A 240 -5.26 9.33 -2.05
CA ILE A 240 -6.05 9.59 -0.83
C ILE A 240 -5.28 9.02 0.38
N PRO A 241 -4.80 9.88 1.30
CA PRO A 241 -4.08 9.45 2.48
C PRO A 241 -4.76 8.31 3.24
N GLY A 242 -4.03 7.26 3.59
CA GLY A 242 -4.52 6.11 4.34
C GLY A 242 -5.52 5.17 3.65
N ALA A 243 -5.92 5.42 2.39
CA ALA A 243 -6.89 4.55 1.71
C ALA A 243 -6.33 3.17 1.35
N GLY A 244 -5.07 3.10 0.91
CA GLY A 244 -4.36 1.85 0.71
C GLY A 244 -4.81 0.96 -0.47
N ALA A 245 -3.97 -0.04 -0.74
CA ALA A 245 -4.15 -0.97 -1.86
C ALA A 245 -5.34 -1.92 -1.71
N ASP A 246 -5.82 -2.12 -0.48
CA ASP A 246 -6.98 -2.94 -0.15
C ASP A 246 -8.29 -2.30 -0.61
N ILE A 247 -8.52 -1.02 -0.28
CA ILE A 247 -9.66 -0.27 -0.80
C ILE A 247 -9.59 -0.20 -2.33
N ALA A 248 -8.39 0.06 -2.88
CA ALA A 248 -8.20 0.12 -4.32
C ALA A 248 -8.60 -1.19 -5.03
N ALA A 249 -8.25 -2.35 -4.47
CA ALA A 249 -8.60 -3.65 -5.03
C ALA A 249 -10.12 -3.88 -5.04
N PHE A 250 -10.81 -3.61 -3.92
CA PHE A 250 -12.25 -3.81 -3.81
C PHE A 250 -13.06 -2.82 -4.65
N VAL A 251 -12.62 -1.55 -4.73
CA VAL A 251 -13.27 -0.55 -5.59
C VAL A 251 -13.07 -0.92 -7.06
N ALA A 252 -11.86 -1.32 -7.47
CA ALA A 252 -11.60 -1.76 -8.83
C ALA A 252 -12.44 -2.99 -9.22
N TYR A 253 -12.61 -3.95 -8.30
CA TYR A 253 -13.51 -5.10 -8.47
C TYR A 253 -14.95 -4.66 -8.71
N ASN A 254 -15.48 -3.80 -7.83
CA ASN A 254 -16.87 -3.35 -7.88
C ASN A 254 -17.16 -2.51 -9.12
N GLU A 255 -16.28 -1.59 -9.48
CA GLU A 255 -16.43 -0.78 -10.69
C GLU A 255 -16.31 -1.64 -11.95
N THR A 256 -15.37 -2.60 -11.99
CA THR A 256 -15.29 -3.53 -13.12
C THR A 256 -16.54 -4.39 -13.26
N ARG A 257 -17.13 -4.83 -12.14
CA ARG A 257 -18.43 -5.52 -12.14
C ARG A 257 -19.55 -4.63 -12.68
N ARG A 258 -19.61 -3.38 -12.23
CA ARG A 258 -20.62 -2.39 -12.65
C ARG A 258 -20.59 -2.11 -14.15
N PHE A 259 -19.39 -2.05 -14.73
CA PHE A 259 -19.20 -1.82 -16.18
C PHE A 259 -19.12 -3.11 -17.00
N SER A 260 -19.25 -4.28 -16.37
CA SER A 260 -19.21 -5.55 -17.08
C SER A 260 -20.51 -5.78 -17.85
N LYS A 261 -20.40 -6.37 -19.04
CA LYS A 261 -21.54 -6.89 -19.80
C LYS A 261 -22.09 -8.20 -19.20
N THR A 262 -21.32 -8.84 -18.32
CA THR A 262 -21.64 -10.12 -17.67
C THR A 262 -21.33 -10.04 -16.17
N PRO A 263 -22.05 -9.19 -15.40
CA PRO A 263 -21.83 -9.04 -13.96
C PRO A 263 -22.12 -10.33 -13.17
N GLU A 264 -22.87 -11.28 -13.74
CA GLU A 264 -23.27 -12.55 -13.10
C GLU A 264 -22.13 -13.57 -12.98
N ASN A 265 -21.01 -13.32 -13.68
CA ASN A 265 -19.80 -14.14 -13.65
C ASN A 265 -18.84 -13.77 -12.50
N PHE A 266 -19.01 -12.60 -11.88
CA PHE A 266 -18.18 -12.17 -10.74
C PHE A 266 -18.48 -13.06 -9.53
N GLY A 267 -17.43 -13.54 -8.86
CA GLY A 267 -17.51 -14.58 -7.85
C GLY A 267 -17.65 -16.01 -8.39
N LYS A 268 -17.58 -16.20 -9.71
CA LYS A 268 -17.62 -17.53 -10.36
C LYS A 268 -16.38 -17.80 -11.22
N GLY A 269 -15.35 -16.95 -11.14
CA GLY A 269 -14.11 -17.10 -11.88
C GLY A 269 -14.04 -16.20 -13.12
N GLU A 270 -14.41 -14.93 -12.99
CA GLU A 270 -14.24 -13.93 -14.04
C GLU A 270 -12.80 -13.41 -14.09
N ILE A 271 -12.14 -13.51 -15.25
CA ILE A 271 -10.74 -13.10 -15.41
C ILE A 271 -10.57 -11.58 -15.31
N LYS A 272 -11.59 -10.81 -15.72
CA LYS A 272 -11.58 -9.35 -15.56
C LYS A 272 -11.60 -8.92 -14.10
N ALA A 273 -12.23 -9.71 -13.23
CA ALA A 273 -12.26 -9.43 -11.79
C ALA A 273 -10.84 -9.53 -11.22
N VAL A 274 -10.13 -10.64 -11.47
CA VAL A 274 -8.73 -10.83 -11.07
C VAL A 274 -7.85 -9.70 -11.63
N ALA A 275 -7.97 -9.41 -12.93
CA ALA A 275 -7.19 -8.35 -13.56
C ALA A 275 -7.45 -6.97 -12.94
N SER A 276 -8.71 -6.66 -12.60
CA SER A 276 -9.06 -5.37 -11.98
C SER A 276 -8.52 -5.19 -10.57
N CYS A 277 -8.63 -6.22 -9.72
CA CYS A 277 -8.11 -6.17 -8.35
C CYS A 277 -6.60 -5.94 -8.35
N GLU A 278 -5.88 -6.68 -9.18
CA GLU A 278 -4.42 -6.66 -9.27
C GLU A 278 -3.90 -5.34 -9.86
N ALA A 279 -4.52 -4.88 -10.94
CA ALA A 279 -4.18 -3.60 -11.56
C ALA A 279 -4.53 -2.40 -10.66
N GLY A 280 -5.60 -2.49 -9.87
CA GLY A 280 -5.99 -1.46 -8.89
C GLY A 280 -5.06 -1.43 -7.67
N ALA A 281 -4.78 -2.60 -7.09
CA ALA A 281 -3.89 -2.71 -5.93
C ALA A 281 -2.47 -2.22 -6.23
N ASN A 282 -1.86 -2.67 -7.33
CA ASN A 282 -0.54 -2.17 -7.76
C ASN A 282 -0.60 -0.81 -8.47
N GLY A 283 -1.77 -0.36 -8.92
CA GLY A 283 -1.99 1.03 -9.29
C GLY A 283 -1.88 1.97 -8.08
N CYS A 284 -2.36 1.52 -6.93
CA CYS A 284 -2.35 2.28 -5.68
C CYS A 284 -0.95 2.51 -5.12
N THR A 285 0.00 1.58 -5.32
CA THR A 285 1.34 1.70 -4.73
C THR A 285 2.09 2.94 -5.21
N GLY A 286 2.09 3.25 -6.51
CA GLY A 286 2.65 4.50 -7.04
C GLY A 286 1.82 5.73 -6.65
N GLY A 287 0.49 5.60 -6.58
CA GLY A 287 -0.41 6.66 -6.10
C GLY A 287 -0.17 7.03 -4.64
N ALA A 288 0.15 6.07 -3.78
CA ALA A 288 0.42 6.28 -2.35
C ALA A 288 1.77 6.94 -2.09
N LEU A 289 2.76 6.70 -2.97
CA LEU A 289 4.06 7.38 -2.92
C LEU A 289 3.94 8.86 -3.27
N LEU A 290 2.92 9.22 -4.05
CA LEU A 290 2.76 10.56 -4.57
C LEU A 290 2.53 11.63 -3.47
N PRO A 291 1.52 11.53 -2.58
CA PRO A 291 1.38 12.46 -1.47
C PRO A 291 2.51 12.31 -0.45
N MET A 292 3.13 11.13 -0.33
CA MET A 292 4.24 10.90 0.59
C MET A 292 5.49 11.70 0.16
N LEU A 293 5.88 11.60 -1.11
CA LEU A 293 7.04 12.31 -1.64
C LEU A 293 6.79 13.81 -1.79
N THR A 294 5.58 14.22 -2.20
CA THR A 294 5.29 15.64 -2.50
C THR A 294 4.83 16.45 -1.31
N LEU A 295 4.09 15.84 -0.38
CA LEU A 295 3.48 16.53 0.78
C LEU A 295 4.00 16.02 2.12
N GLY A 296 4.79 14.95 2.15
CA GLY A 296 5.20 14.29 3.39
C GLY A 296 4.03 13.56 4.08
N ILE A 297 2.94 13.28 3.38
CA ILE A 297 1.74 12.64 3.94
C ILE A 297 1.61 11.22 3.39
N PRO A 298 1.61 10.18 4.22
CA PRO A 298 1.56 8.80 3.75
C PRO A 298 0.21 8.46 3.10
N GLY A 299 0.26 7.82 1.94
CA GLY A 299 -0.92 7.30 1.22
C GLY A 299 -1.49 6.02 1.84
N ASP A 300 -0.68 5.27 2.58
CA ASP A 300 -1.05 4.02 3.25
C ASP A 300 -0.06 3.65 4.37
N ALA A 301 -0.28 2.52 5.03
CA ALA A 301 0.59 2.06 6.12
C ALA A 301 2.04 1.79 5.66
N VAL A 302 2.25 1.33 4.42
CA VAL A 302 3.60 1.02 3.91
C VAL A 302 4.37 2.31 3.67
N THR A 303 3.74 3.28 3.03
CA THR A 303 4.32 4.60 2.75
C THR A 303 4.55 5.41 4.03
N ALA A 304 3.80 5.16 5.11
CA ALA A 304 4.11 5.71 6.44
C ALA A 304 5.44 5.17 6.99
N ILE A 305 5.71 3.86 6.81
CA ILE A 305 7.00 3.26 7.19
C ILE A 305 8.12 3.80 6.29
N MET A 306 7.88 3.97 4.99
CA MET A 306 8.83 4.55 4.04
C MET A 306 9.19 6.00 4.37
N LEU A 307 8.20 6.82 4.75
CA LEU A 307 8.40 8.19 5.21
C LEU A 307 9.34 8.23 6.43
N GLY A 308 9.15 7.32 7.38
CA GLY A 308 10.10 7.10 8.47
C GLY A 308 11.49 6.74 7.95
N ALA A 309 11.61 5.73 7.09
CA ALA A 309 12.90 5.30 6.51
C ALA A 309 13.69 6.44 5.86
N LEU A 310 13.02 7.23 5.03
CA LEU A 310 13.57 8.40 4.35
C LEU A 310 14.12 9.41 5.34
N THR A 311 13.33 9.69 6.37
CA THR A 311 13.70 10.63 7.44
C THR A 311 14.95 10.17 8.20
N LEU A 312 15.12 8.86 8.47
CA LEU A 312 16.36 8.31 9.07
C LEU A 312 17.58 8.50 8.17
N GLN A 313 17.40 8.39 6.86
CA GLN A 313 18.46 8.55 5.88
C GLN A 313 18.78 10.03 5.60
N GLY A 314 18.19 10.96 6.37
CA GLY A 314 18.41 12.41 6.24
C GLY A 314 17.61 13.05 5.11
N MET A 315 16.72 12.29 4.46
CA MET A 315 15.82 12.82 3.44
C MET A 315 14.49 13.18 4.07
N GLN A 316 14.04 14.42 3.91
CA GLN A 316 12.75 14.86 4.40
C GLN A 316 11.77 14.95 3.22
N PRO A 317 10.84 13.99 3.06
CA PRO A 317 9.85 14.03 1.98
C PRO A 317 8.93 15.24 2.14
N GLY A 318 8.55 15.81 1.01
CA GLY A 318 7.81 17.07 0.95
C GLY A 318 8.24 17.94 -0.23
N PRO A 319 7.70 19.15 -0.34
CA PRO A 319 7.89 19.98 -1.53
C PRO A 319 9.36 20.36 -1.76
N LEU A 320 10.14 20.47 -0.68
CA LEU A 320 11.58 20.78 -0.69
C LEU A 320 12.46 19.59 -1.10
N MET A 321 11.94 18.35 -1.05
CA MET A 321 12.68 17.17 -1.50
C MET A 321 13.03 17.28 -3.00
N PHE A 322 12.11 17.84 -3.80
CA PHE A 322 12.29 18.03 -5.24
C PHE A 322 13.25 19.18 -5.58
N THR A 323 13.47 20.13 -4.66
CA THR A 323 14.46 21.21 -4.83
C THR A 323 15.84 20.80 -4.34
N ASP A 324 15.90 20.08 -3.22
CA ASP A 324 17.15 19.81 -2.50
C ASP A 324 17.77 18.46 -2.92
N HIS A 325 16.96 17.54 -3.45
CA HIS A 325 17.36 16.18 -3.82
C HIS A 325 16.77 15.76 -5.18
N GLY A 326 16.73 16.69 -6.16
CA GLY A 326 16.14 16.46 -7.49
C GLY A 326 16.71 15.25 -8.26
N ASP A 327 17.92 14.82 -7.94
CA ASP A 327 18.59 13.67 -8.55
C ASP A 327 17.99 12.32 -8.11
N MET A 328 17.22 12.31 -7.00
CA MET A 328 16.68 11.11 -6.35
C MET A 328 15.17 10.91 -6.54
N VAL A 329 14.43 11.92 -7.05
CA VAL A 329 12.96 11.95 -7.14
C VAL A 329 12.45 11.88 -8.57
#